data_AF-A0A8T8WH09-F1
#
_entry.id   AF-A0A8T8WH09-F1
#
_cell.length_a   1.000
_cell.length_b   1.000
_cell.length_c   1.000
_cell.angle_alpha   90.00
_cell.angle_beta   90.00
_cell.angle_gamma   90.00
#
_symmetry.space_group_name_H-M   'P 1'
#
loop_
_entity.id
_entity.type
_entity.pdbx_description
1 polymer ?
#
loop_
_entity_poly.entity_id
_entity_poly.type
_entity_poly.pdbx_seq_one_letter_code
_entity_poly.pdbx_strand_id
1 'polypeptide(L)'
;MLVLAAVALSATVGAATLSTAGVGEATTGDGSGDPAASEPRSAPVAAVIGVTVADGTITLTHRGGDTLDVRRLRVVIRVDGTRLRHQPPVPFFAARGFVSGPTGPFNLASDHAWSAGESTTVTPAGTNRPRIRPGTTVEVTLFVGSHRLAAPTAAAT
;
A
#
# COMPACT_ATOMS: atom_id res chain seq x y z
N MET A 1 23.19 6.65 32.13
CA MET A 1 22.10 7.15 31.26
C MET A 1 21.32 5.95 30.75
N LEU A 2 20.05 5.84 31.14
CA LEU A 2 19.19 4.72 30.76
C LEU A 2 18.49 5.08 29.43
N VAL A 3 18.73 4.32 28.36
CA VAL A 3 18.02 4.47 27.08
C VAL A 3 16.68 3.74 27.21
N LEU A 4 15.57 4.47 27.30
CA LEU A 4 14.24 3.90 27.18
C LEU A 4 13.95 3.61 25.71
N ALA A 5 13.94 2.34 25.33
CA ALA A 5 13.36 1.87 24.08
C ALA A 5 11.83 1.84 24.23
N ALA A 6 11.13 2.77 23.57
CA ALA A 6 9.68 2.75 23.49
C ALA A 6 9.25 1.80 22.34
N VAL A 7 8.87 0.57 22.69
CA VAL A 7 8.20 -0.35 21.78
C VAL A 7 6.70 -0.04 21.79
N ALA A 8 6.20 0.61 20.76
CA ALA A 8 4.77 0.81 20.57
C ALA A 8 4.15 -0.46 19.94
N LEU A 9 3.67 -1.37 20.79
CA LEU A 9 2.77 -2.45 20.36
C LEU A 9 1.36 -1.86 20.18
N SER A 10 0.90 -1.71 18.95
CA SER A 10 -0.51 -1.39 18.67
C SER A 10 -1.21 -2.67 18.21
N ALA A 11 -1.95 -3.29 19.12
CA ALA A 11 -2.80 -4.44 18.83
C ALA A 11 -4.22 -3.94 18.50
N THR A 12 -4.59 -3.92 17.22
CA THR A 12 -5.99 -3.75 16.82
C THR A 12 -6.67 -5.11 16.80
N VAL A 13 -7.59 -5.34 17.74
CA VAL A 13 -8.52 -6.48 17.72
C VAL A 13 -9.58 -6.21 16.65
N GLY A 14 -9.50 -6.94 15.54
CA GLY A 14 -10.56 -6.95 14.52
C GLY A 14 -11.64 -7.96 14.92
N ALA A 15 -12.81 -7.49 15.32
CA ALA A 15 -13.98 -8.32 15.55
C ALA A 15 -14.50 -8.86 14.20
N ALA A 16 -14.45 -10.18 14.00
CA ALA A 16 -15.11 -10.85 12.88
C ALA A 16 -16.60 -11.05 13.23
N THR A 17 -17.50 -10.38 12.51
CA THR A 17 -18.94 -10.64 12.58
C THR A 17 -19.28 -11.83 11.68
N LEU A 18 -19.76 -12.93 12.29
CA LEU A 18 -20.41 -14.03 11.57
C LEU A 18 -21.77 -13.55 11.05
N SER A 19 -22.01 -13.67 9.73
CA SER A 19 -23.35 -13.57 9.15
C SER A 19 -23.83 -14.96 8.74
N THR A 20 -24.95 -15.39 9.32
CA THR A 20 -25.68 -16.61 8.99
C THR A 20 -26.95 -16.28 8.19
N ALA A 21 -27.24 -17.19 7.26
CA ALA A 21 -28.54 -17.54 6.68
C ALA A 21 -29.14 -16.69 5.54
N GLY A 22 -29.59 -17.43 4.52
CA GLY A 22 -30.50 -17.00 3.47
C GLY A 22 -30.67 -18.09 2.40
N VAL A 23 -31.31 -19.21 2.75
CA VAL A 23 -31.91 -20.11 1.74
C VAL A 23 -33.23 -19.47 1.34
N GLY A 24 -33.39 -19.12 0.06
CA GLY A 24 -34.62 -18.55 -0.48
C GLY A 24 -34.90 -19.14 -1.86
N GLU A 25 -36.09 -19.72 -2.00
CA GLU A 25 -36.54 -20.60 -3.07
C GLU A 25 -36.81 -19.88 -4.39
N ALA A 26 -36.90 -20.68 -5.46
CA ALA A 26 -37.10 -20.28 -6.84
C ALA A 26 -38.43 -19.54 -7.11
N THR A 27 -38.40 -18.56 -8.00
CA THR A 27 -39.57 -18.11 -8.74
C THR A 27 -39.16 -17.83 -10.19
N THR A 28 -39.79 -18.58 -11.10
CA THR A 28 -39.73 -18.38 -12.56
C THR A 28 -40.37 -17.05 -12.92
N GLY A 29 -39.61 -16.16 -13.56
CA GLY A 29 -40.10 -14.94 -14.17
C GLY A 29 -39.52 -14.80 -15.57
N ASP A 30 -40.39 -14.95 -16.57
CA ASP A 30 -40.09 -14.72 -17.99
C ASP A 30 -39.98 -13.21 -18.23
N GLY A 31 -38.84 -12.79 -18.77
CA GLY A 31 -38.51 -11.38 -18.94
C GLY A 31 -37.33 -11.23 -19.90
N SER A 32 -37.64 -11.04 -21.18
CA SER A 32 -36.69 -10.70 -22.23
C SER A 32 -36.00 -9.39 -21.88
N GLY A 33 -34.81 -9.49 -21.27
CA GLY A 33 -33.94 -8.39 -20.90
C GLY A 33 -32.54 -8.67 -21.41
N ASP A 34 -32.09 -7.82 -22.31
CA ASP A 34 -30.75 -7.80 -22.90
C ASP A 34 -29.68 -7.97 -21.78
N PRO A 35 -28.84 -9.01 -21.78
CA PRO A 35 -27.80 -9.15 -20.78
C PRO A 35 -26.71 -8.12 -21.12
N ALA A 36 -26.87 -6.89 -20.65
CA ALA A 36 -25.75 -6.00 -20.43
C ALA A 36 -24.77 -6.77 -19.54
N ALA A 37 -23.74 -7.34 -20.17
CA ALA A 37 -22.75 -8.18 -19.54
C ALA A 37 -22.19 -7.43 -18.34
N SER A 38 -22.63 -7.82 -17.15
CA SER A 38 -22.06 -7.31 -15.92
C SER A 38 -20.63 -7.82 -15.92
N GLU A 39 -19.67 -6.94 -16.20
CA GLU A 39 -18.25 -7.29 -16.11
C GLU A 39 -18.01 -7.94 -14.74
N PRO A 40 -17.33 -9.11 -14.70
CA PRO A 40 -17.07 -9.77 -13.44
C PRO A 40 -16.27 -8.82 -12.54
N ARG A 41 -16.92 -8.40 -11.44
CA ARG A 41 -16.28 -7.54 -10.44
C ARG A 41 -15.19 -8.36 -9.76
N SER A 42 -13.93 -8.09 -10.09
CA SER A 42 -12.78 -8.73 -9.42
C SER A 42 -12.91 -8.58 -7.91
N ALA A 43 -12.65 -9.65 -7.17
CA ALA A 43 -12.66 -9.60 -5.71
C ALA A 43 -11.64 -8.56 -5.19
N PRO A 44 -11.90 -7.89 -4.06
CA PRO A 44 -10.94 -6.97 -3.46
C PRO A 44 -9.65 -7.68 -3.08
N VAL A 45 -8.50 -7.09 -3.42
CA VAL A 45 -7.17 -7.57 -3.01
C VAL A 45 -6.97 -7.26 -1.52
N ALA A 46 -6.49 -8.22 -0.74
CA ALA A 46 -6.26 -8.08 0.69
C ALA A 46 -4.78 -8.28 1.03
N ALA A 47 -4.08 -7.21 1.44
CA ALA A 47 -2.69 -7.27 1.89
C ALA A 47 -2.44 -6.38 3.11
N VAL A 48 -1.59 -6.85 4.01
CA VAL A 48 -1.18 -6.13 5.23
C VAL A 48 0.20 -5.53 5.00
N ILE A 49 0.29 -4.21 4.98
CA ILE A 49 1.54 -3.49 4.68
C ILE A 49 2.04 -2.75 5.90
N GLY A 50 3.33 -2.92 6.22
CA GLY A 50 4.05 -2.12 7.20
C GLY A 50 4.88 -1.03 6.54
N VAL A 51 5.20 0.02 7.29
CA VAL A 51 6.14 1.07 6.88
C VAL A 51 7.11 1.39 8.00
N THR A 52 8.37 1.63 7.64
CA THR A 52 9.38 2.28 8.48
C THR A 52 10.04 3.41 7.70
N VAL A 53 10.52 4.43 8.40
CA VAL A 53 11.18 5.57 7.78
C VAL A 53 12.42 5.93 8.58
N ALA A 54 13.58 5.73 7.96
CA ALA A 54 14.88 6.00 8.56
C ALA A 54 15.79 6.69 7.55
N ASP A 55 16.49 7.74 7.97
CA ASP A 55 17.42 8.50 7.11
C ASP A 55 16.78 9.01 5.80
N GLY A 56 15.47 9.33 5.86
CA GLY A 56 14.67 9.75 4.71
C GLY A 56 14.31 8.64 3.72
N THR A 57 14.73 7.40 3.96
CA THR A 57 14.33 6.22 3.20
C THR A 57 13.06 5.62 3.78
N ILE A 58 12.09 5.38 2.91
CA ILE A 58 10.83 4.71 3.24
C ILE A 58 10.97 3.24 2.87
N THR A 59 10.82 2.35 3.84
CA THR A 59 10.77 0.90 3.62
C THR A 59 9.35 0.42 3.83
N LEU A 60 8.79 -0.24 2.81
CA LEU A 60 7.50 -0.91 2.91
C LEU A 60 7.73 -2.41 3.00
N THR A 61 7.02 -3.07 3.91
CA THR A 61 7.11 -4.53 4.10
C THR A 61 5.74 -5.14 3.91
N HIS A 62 5.64 -6.16 3.07
CA HIS A 62 4.44 -6.97 2.96
C HIS A 62 4.40 -7.95 4.12
N ARG A 63 3.48 -7.77 5.05
CA ARG A 63 3.40 -8.58 6.27
C ARG A 63 2.56 -9.84 6.09
N GLY A 64 1.62 -9.84 5.14
CA GLY A 64 0.71 -10.97 4.90
C GLY A 64 -0.41 -10.63 3.92
N GLY A 65 -1.14 -11.63 3.45
CA GLY A 65 -2.21 -11.49 2.45
C GLY A 65 -1.78 -11.84 1.02
N ASP A 66 -2.55 -11.36 0.05
CA ASP A 66 -2.38 -11.62 -1.38
C ASP A 66 -1.09 -11.01 -1.92
N THR A 67 -0.37 -11.75 -2.78
CA THR A 67 0.75 -11.21 -3.54
C THR A 67 0.29 -10.05 -4.43
N LEU A 68 1.03 -8.94 -4.37
CA LEU A 68 0.73 -7.73 -5.13
C LEU A 68 1.56 -7.67 -6.41
N ASP A 69 0.92 -7.34 -7.53
CA ASP A 69 1.61 -6.93 -8.76
C ASP A 69 1.92 -5.43 -8.69
N VAL A 70 3.20 -5.09 -8.48
CA VAL A 70 3.63 -3.69 -8.32
C VAL A 70 3.27 -2.83 -9.52
N ARG A 71 3.19 -3.40 -10.72
CA ARG A 71 2.83 -2.65 -11.95
C ARG A 71 1.39 -2.15 -11.93
N ARG A 72 0.54 -2.73 -11.07
CA ARG A 72 -0.84 -2.28 -10.84
C ARG A 72 -0.97 -1.31 -9.67
N LEU A 73 0.12 -1.08 -8.93
CA LEU A 73 0.10 -0.20 -7.76
C LEU A 73 0.25 1.26 -8.16
N ARG A 74 -0.59 2.09 -7.56
CA ARG A 74 -0.35 3.53 -7.46
C ARG A 74 0.02 3.86 -6.03
N VAL A 75 1.15 4.53 -5.84
CA VAL A 75 1.65 4.96 -4.53
C VAL A 75 1.43 6.46 -4.34
N VAL A 76 0.95 6.85 -3.17
CA VAL A 76 0.83 8.25 -2.75
C VAL A 76 1.48 8.43 -1.39
N ILE A 77 2.53 9.24 -1.34
CA ILE A 77 3.29 9.57 -0.15
C ILE A 77 2.91 10.97 0.32
N ARG A 78 2.61 11.09 1.61
CA ARG A 78 2.41 12.35 2.34
C ARG A 78 3.41 12.45 3.48
N VAL A 79 3.89 13.67 3.73
CA VAL A 79 4.69 14.02 4.91
C VAL A 79 3.93 15.10 5.66
N ASP A 80 3.61 14.84 6.93
CA ASP A 80 2.75 15.69 7.78
C ASP A 80 1.46 16.10 7.06
N GLY A 81 0.80 15.12 6.44
CA GLY A 81 -0.44 15.31 5.67
C GLY A 81 -0.26 15.97 4.29
N THR A 82 0.91 16.54 3.99
CA THR A 82 1.18 17.20 2.71
C THR A 82 1.73 16.22 1.69
N ARG A 83 1.07 16.10 0.53
CA ARG A 83 1.49 15.21 -0.56
C ARG A 83 2.85 15.62 -1.11
N LEU A 84 3.75 14.66 -1.33
CA LEU A 84 4.99 14.94 -2.06
C LEU A 84 4.68 15.47 -3.46
N ARG A 85 5.46 16.47 -3.90
CA ARG A 85 5.34 17.09 -5.23
C ARG A 85 5.46 16.06 -6.34
N HIS A 86 6.41 15.15 -6.22
CA HIS A 86 6.54 14.00 -7.12
C HIS A 86 6.23 12.72 -6.35
N GLN A 87 5.44 11.85 -6.98
CA GLN A 87 5.06 10.53 -6.45
C GLN A 87 5.85 9.45 -7.20
N PRO A 88 6.21 8.34 -6.54
CA PRO A 88 7.06 7.34 -7.17
C PRO A 88 6.25 6.61 -8.26
N PRO A 89 6.74 6.59 -9.51
CA PRO A 89 6.08 5.88 -10.61
C PRO A 89 6.49 4.41 -10.58
N VAL A 90 5.99 3.64 -9.63
CA VAL A 90 6.42 2.23 -9.46
C VAL A 90 5.90 1.32 -10.58
N PRO A 91 6.68 0.32 -11.02
CA PRO A 91 8.10 0.13 -10.70
C PRO A 91 9.00 1.14 -11.45
N PHE A 92 10.14 1.51 -10.88
CA PHE A 92 11.10 2.43 -11.52
C PHE A 92 12.56 2.06 -11.21
N PHE A 93 13.47 2.54 -12.06
CA PHE A 93 14.91 2.58 -11.73
C PHE A 93 15.32 4.00 -11.33
N ALA A 94 14.96 5.00 -12.13
CA ALA A 94 15.19 6.41 -11.81
C ALA A 94 13.91 7.20 -12.05
N ALA A 95 13.56 8.10 -11.14
CA ALA A 95 12.36 8.91 -11.24
C ALA A 95 12.60 10.32 -10.70
N ARG A 96 11.94 11.31 -11.30
CA ARG A 96 12.02 12.70 -10.84
C ARG A 96 11.60 12.81 -9.37
N GLY A 97 12.45 13.42 -8.55
CA GLY A 97 12.18 13.60 -7.11
C GLY A 97 12.49 12.38 -6.24
N PHE A 98 13.16 11.36 -6.78
CA PHE A 98 13.58 10.16 -6.04
C PHE A 98 15.05 9.86 -6.31
N VAL A 99 15.72 9.27 -5.33
CA VAL A 99 17.03 8.64 -5.53
C VAL A 99 16.83 7.41 -6.41
N SER A 100 17.73 7.19 -7.36
CA SER A 100 17.67 6.04 -8.26
C SER A 100 17.96 4.74 -7.52
N GLY A 101 17.46 3.63 -8.07
CA GLY A 101 17.68 2.28 -7.57
C GLY A 101 16.90 1.97 -6.31
N PRO A 102 15.55 2.05 -6.32
CA PRO A 102 14.76 1.44 -5.24
C PRO A 102 15.11 -0.05 -5.13
N THR A 103 14.95 -0.67 -3.97
CA THR A 103 15.21 -2.11 -3.78
C THR A 103 13.91 -2.92 -3.79
N GLY A 104 14.05 -4.23 -4.02
CA GLY A 104 12.93 -5.15 -4.03
C GLY A 104 11.94 -4.89 -5.18
N PRO A 105 10.67 -5.29 -5.04
CA PRO A 105 9.70 -5.29 -6.13
C PRO A 105 9.41 -3.92 -6.78
N PHE A 106 9.72 -2.78 -6.15
CA PHE A 106 9.60 -1.46 -6.82
C PHE A 106 10.72 -1.17 -7.80
N ASN A 107 11.82 -1.92 -7.80
CA ASN A 107 12.86 -1.79 -8.81
C ASN A 107 12.36 -2.32 -10.16
N LEU A 108 12.50 -1.51 -11.20
CA LEU A 108 12.14 -1.89 -12.57
C LEU A 108 12.83 -3.19 -13.03
N ALA A 109 14.03 -3.49 -12.52
CA ALA A 109 14.78 -4.69 -12.86
C ALA A 109 14.36 -5.97 -12.08
N SER A 110 13.43 -5.87 -11.12
CA SER A 110 12.93 -7.02 -10.35
C SER A 110 11.75 -7.73 -11.07
N ASP A 111 11.22 -8.79 -10.46
CA ASP A 111 10.07 -9.58 -10.97
C ASP A 111 8.70 -8.93 -10.72
N HIS A 112 8.65 -7.89 -9.88
CA HIS A 112 7.48 -7.07 -9.54
C HIS A 112 6.36 -7.79 -8.79
N ALA A 113 6.57 -9.06 -8.41
CA ALA A 113 5.71 -9.74 -7.46
C ALA A 113 6.14 -9.34 -6.05
N TRP A 114 5.19 -8.85 -5.23
CA TRP A 114 5.48 -8.48 -3.85
C TRP A 114 4.63 -9.31 -2.89
N SER A 115 5.29 -10.22 -2.19
CA SER A 115 4.70 -11.24 -1.34
C SER A 115 5.10 -11.08 0.13
N ALA A 116 4.41 -11.80 1.02
CA ALA A 116 4.66 -11.72 2.46
C ALA A 116 6.12 -12.04 2.82
N GLY A 117 6.69 -11.20 3.70
CA GLY A 117 8.10 -11.25 4.12
C GLY A 117 9.01 -10.34 3.29
N GLU A 118 8.59 -9.93 2.10
CA GLU A 118 9.42 -9.09 1.22
C GLU A 118 9.27 -7.60 1.55
N SER A 119 10.34 -6.85 1.27
CA SER A 119 10.37 -5.41 1.45
C SER A 119 10.84 -4.69 0.21
N THR A 120 10.40 -3.44 0.08
CA THR A 120 10.82 -2.52 -0.99
C THR A 120 11.13 -1.16 -0.41
N THR A 121 12.03 -0.41 -1.08
CA THR A 121 12.47 0.90 -0.60
C THR A 121 12.20 2.00 -1.60
N VAL A 122 11.92 3.20 -1.09
CA VAL A 122 11.85 4.44 -1.85
C VAL A 122 12.47 5.56 -1.04
N THR A 123 13.39 6.31 -1.64
CA THR A 123 14.03 7.46 -1.00
C THR A 123 13.72 8.73 -1.79
N PRO A 124 12.87 9.64 -1.29
CA PRO A 124 12.69 10.94 -1.91
C PRO A 124 14.02 11.71 -2.01
N ALA A 125 14.32 12.24 -3.19
CA ALA A 125 15.51 13.06 -3.37
C ALA A 125 15.35 14.42 -2.68
N GLY A 126 16.47 15.08 -2.38
CA GLY A 126 16.49 16.44 -1.83
C GLY A 126 15.84 17.50 -2.74
N THR A 127 15.46 17.16 -3.96
CA THR A 127 14.71 17.99 -4.92
C THR A 127 13.18 17.84 -4.81
N ASN A 128 12.69 16.86 -4.06
CA ASN A 128 11.26 16.65 -3.78
C ASN A 128 10.85 17.39 -2.51
N ARG A 129 9.58 17.78 -2.42
CA ARG A 129 9.04 18.53 -1.27
C ARG A 129 7.66 18.02 -0.90
N PRO A 130 7.27 18.09 0.38
CA PRO A 130 8.08 18.41 1.58
C PRO A 130 9.26 17.46 1.80
N ARG A 131 10.24 17.86 2.62
CA ARG A 131 11.35 16.98 3.01
C ARG A 131 10.93 16.13 4.20
N ILE A 132 11.33 14.87 4.22
CA ILE A 132 11.25 14.01 5.39
C ILE A 132 12.37 14.43 6.36
N ARG A 133 12.01 14.69 7.62
CA ARG A 133 12.94 15.01 8.70
C ARG A 133 12.61 14.13 9.91
N PRO A 134 13.55 13.88 10.83
CA PRO A 134 13.24 13.20 12.07
C PRO A 134 12.02 13.84 12.77
N GLY A 135 11.10 12.99 13.22
CA GLY A 135 9.83 13.38 13.86
C GLY A 135 8.67 13.66 12.89
N THR A 136 8.91 13.81 11.59
CA THR A 136 7.81 13.97 10.61
C THR A 136 7.03 12.67 10.44
N THR A 137 5.71 12.79 10.27
CA THR A 137 4.84 11.64 10.03
C THR A 137 4.75 11.38 8.53
N VAL A 138 5.09 10.17 8.11
CA VAL A 138 4.99 9.74 6.71
C VAL A 138 3.85 8.74 6.57
N GLU A 139 2.87 9.06 5.72
CA GLU A 139 1.81 8.14 5.29
C GLU A 139 2.09 7.70 3.87
N VAL A 140 2.00 6.39 3.62
CA VAL A 140 2.10 5.82 2.27
C VAL A 140 0.79 5.13 1.92
N THR A 141 0.00 5.75 1.05
CA THR A 141 -1.22 5.14 0.54
C THR A 141 -0.93 4.29 -0.70
N LEU A 142 -1.34 3.03 -0.69
CA LEU A 142 -1.26 2.12 -1.83
C LEU A 142 -2.65 1.91 -2.44
N PHE A 143 -2.73 1.95 -3.76
CA PHE A 143 -3.96 1.72 -4.51
C PHE A 143 -3.78 0.64 -5.57
N VAL A 144 -4.81 -0.15 -5.80
CA VAL A 144 -4.97 -0.99 -6.99
C VAL A 144 -6.14 -0.39 -7.80
N GLY A 145 -5.84 0.19 -8.96
CA GLY A 145 -6.82 0.99 -9.70
C GLY A 145 -7.34 2.16 -8.85
N SER A 146 -8.66 2.20 -8.60
CA SER A 146 -9.31 3.20 -7.74
C SER A 146 -9.43 2.76 -6.27
N HIS A 147 -9.20 1.48 -5.97
CA HIS A 147 -9.36 0.94 -4.62
C HIS A 147 -8.14 1.21 -3.75
N ARG A 148 -8.36 1.73 -2.55
CA ARG A 148 -7.29 1.92 -1.56
C ARG A 148 -7.02 0.59 -0.85
N LEU A 149 -5.85 0.04 -1.10
CA LEU A 149 -5.39 -1.21 -0.51
C LEU A 149 -4.93 -1.02 0.95
N ALA A 150 -4.04 -0.06 1.18
CA ALA A 150 -3.45 0.19 2.48
C ALA A 150 -3.02 1.66 2.64
N ALA A 151 -2.87 2.12 3.88
CA ALA A 151 -2.34 3.45 4.20
C ALA A 151 -1.48 3.42 5.49
N PRO A 152 -0.40 2.62 5.53
CA PRO A 152 0.48 2.59 6.69
C PRO A 152 1.16 3.95 6.93
N THR A 153 1.42 4.22 8.21
CA THR A 153 2.03 5.45 8.70
C THR A 153 3.17 5.13 9.67
N ALA A 154 4.25 5.91 9.61
CA ALA A 154 5.32 5.88 10.59
C ALA A 154 5.92 7.28 10.81
N ALA A 155 6.48 7.50 12.00
CA ALA A 155 7.35 8.65 12.26
C ALA A 155 8.73 8.37 11.66
N ALA A 156 9.32 9.39 11.04
CA ALA A 156 10.69 9.33 10.55
C ALA A 156 11.68 9.43 11.70
N THR A 157 12.70 8.57 11.68
CA THR A 157 13.85 8.59 12.60
C THR A 157 15.10 9.09 11.91
#